data_AF-A0A0N0MVW5-F1
#
_entry.id   AF-A0A0N0MVW5-F1
#
_cell.length_a   1.000
_cell.length_b   1.000
_cell.length_c   1.000
_cell.angle_alpha   90.00
_cell.angle_beta   90.00
_cell.angle_gamma   90.00
#
_symmetry.space_group_name_H-M   'P 1'
#
loop_
_entity.id
_entity.type
_entity.pdbx_description
1 polymer ?
#
loop_
_entity_poly.entity_id
_entity_poly.type
_entity_poly.pdbx_seq_one_letter_code
_entity_poly.pdbx_strand_id
1 'polypeptide(L)'
;MTYVIAQPCVDVKDKACIDECPVDCIYEGRRSLYIHPDECVDCGACEPVCPVEAIFYEDDVPGEWRDYYKANAEFFDDLGSPGGAGPLGLIARDHPFVAGRPVTEA
;
A
#
# COMPACT_ATOMS: atom_id res chain seq x y z
N MET A 1 -5.34 -6.67 -12.38
CA MET A 1 -4.13 -5.87 -12.32
C MET A 1 -4.26 -4.99 -11.09
N THR A 2 -3.18 -4.40 -10.60
CA THR A 2 -3.27 -3.54 -9.40
C THR A 2 -2.18 -2.48 -9.40
N TYR A 3 -2.39 -1.47 -8.55
CA TYR A 3 -1.33 -0.60 -8.07
C TYR A 3 -0.65 -1.20 -6.82
N VAL A 4 0.60 -0.81 -6.59
CA VAL A 4 1.47 -1.30 -5.52
C VAL A 4 2.10 -0.13 -4.79
N ILE A 5 2.05 -0.15 -3.46
CA ILE A 5 2.80 0.79 -2.60
C ILE A 5 4.18 0.21 -2.29
N ALA A 6 5.23 0.94 -2.64
CA ALA A 6 6.63 0.57 -2.51
C ALA A 6 7.35 1.25 -1.34
N GLN A 7 8.68 1.10 -1.30
CA GLN A 7 9.54 1.53 -0.20
C GLN A 7 9.36 2.99 0.26
N PRO A 8 9.15 4.00 -0.61
CA PRO A 8 9.08 5.39 -0.16
C PRO A 8 7.92 5.68 0.81
N CYS A 9 6.90 4.82 0.90
CA CYS A 9 5.81 4.96 1.85
C CYS A 9 6.19 4.58 3.29
N VAL A 10 7.19 3.71 3.45
CA VAL A 10 7.60 3.14 4.73
C VAL A 10 8.10 4.24 5.67
N ASP A 11 7.48 4.36 6.83
CA ASP A 11 7.72 5.37 7.87
C ASP A 11 7.33 6.81 7.50
N VAL A 12 6.75 7.04 6.31
CA VAL A 12 6.24 8.35 5.86
C VAL A 12 4.73 8.43 6.03
N LYS A 13 3.99 7.48 5.44
CA LYS A 13 2.52 7.36 5.53
C LYS A 13 1.77 8.70 5.39
N ASP A 14 1.95 9.39 4.26
CA ASP A 14 1.31 10.68 3.99
C ASP A 14 -0.24 10.62 3.89
N LYS A 15 -0.77 9.49 3.39
CA LYS A 15 -2.21 9.16 3.26
C LYS A 15 -3.02 9.96 2.23
N ALA A 16 -2.45 10.90 1.48
CA ALA A 16 -3.19 11.59 0.40
C ALA A 16 -3.85 10.62 -0.61
N CYS A 17 -3.24 9.44 -0.84
CA CYS A 17 -3.78 8.42 -1.73
C CYS A 17 -5.10 7.78 -1.25
N ILE A 18 -5.40 7.79 0.05
CA ILE A 18 -6.64 7.20 0.60
C ILE A 18 -7.84 8.00 0.12
N ASP A 19 -7.76 9.33 0.17
CA ASP A 19 -8.86 10.23 -0.17
C ASP A 19 -9.25 10.15 -1.66
N GLU A 20 -8.31 9.74 -2.50
CA GLU A 20 -8.51 9.64 -3.96
C GLU A 20 -8.94 8.24 -4.43
N CYS A 21 -8.92 7.23 -3.56
CA CYS A 21 -9.28 5.86 -3.95
C CYS A 21 -10.81 5.68 -4.01
N PRO A 22 -11.42 5.49 -5.20
CA PRO A 22 -12.89 5.44 -5.33
C PRO A 22 -13.53 4.18 -4.73
N VAL A 23 -12.72 3.16 -4.46
CA VAL A 23 -13.13 1.85 -3.92
C VAL A 23 -12.59 1.60 -2.51
N ASP A 24 -11.94 2.60 -1.90
CA ASP A 24 -11.42 2.53 -0.52
C ASP A 24 -10.50 1.32 -0.26
N CYS A 25 -9.71 0.91 -1.26
CA CYS A 25 -8.89 -0.31 -1.21
C CYS A 25 -7.45 -0.10 -0.67
N ILE A 26 -7.19 1.03 0.00
CA ILE A 26 -5.86 1.38 0.53
C ILE A 26 -5.89 1.33 2.06
N TYR A 27 -5.24 0.31 2.61
CA TYR A 27 -5.30 -0.03 4.03
C TYR A 27 -4.07 0.46 4.78
N GLU A 28 -4.27 0.92 6.01
CA GLU A 28 -3.20 1.46 6.84
C GLU A 28 -2.60 0.39 7.74
N GLY A 29 -1.34 -0.01 7.48
CA GLY A 29 -0.54 -0.78 8.43
C GLY A 29 0.26 0.12 9.37
N ARG A 30 1.10 -0.46 10.22
CA ARG A 30 1.88 0.32 11.19
C ARG A 30 2.96 1.18 10.52
N ARG A 31 3.71 0.63 9.57
CA ARG A 31 4.87 1.27 8.90
C ARG A 31 4.55 1.80 7.50
N SER A 32 3.62 1.17 6.78
CA SER A 32 3.28 1.52 5.39
C SER A 32 1.76 1.49 5.17
N LEU A 33 1.31 2.03 4.05
CA LEU A 33 0.00 1.73 3.48
C LEU A 33 0.14 0.55 2.51
N TYR A 34 -0.98 -0.15 2.25
CA TYR A 34 -1.05 -1.35 1.40
C TYR A 34 -2.30 -1.28 0.51
N ILE A 35 -2.14 -1.53 -0.79
CA ILE A 35 -3.24 -1.61 -1.75
C ILE A 35 -3.71 -3.07 -1.83
N HIS A 36 -5.01 -3.31 -1.66
CA HIS A 36 -5.57 -4.64 -1.82
C HIS A 36 -5.69 -5.00 -3.32
N PRO A 37 -5.00 -6.05 -3.80
CA PRO A 37 -4.90 -6.34 -5.24
C PRO A 37 -6.24 -6.72 -5.88
N ASP A 38 -7.09 -7.46 -5.16
CA ASP A 38 -8.38 -7.89 -5.71
C ASP A 38 -9.49 -6.83 -5.61
N GLU A 39 -9.28 -5.76 -4.82
CA GLU A 39 -10.23 -4.65 -4.69
C GLU A 39 -9.85 -3.47 -5.58
N CYS A 40 -8.56 -3.35 -5.91
CA CYS A 40 -8.07 -2.34 -6.84
C CYS A 40 -8.73 -2.52 -8.22
N VAL A 41 -9.20 -1.41 -8.79
CA VAL A 41 -9.86 -1.37 -10.11
C VAL A 41 -9.04 -0.60 -11.14
N ASP A 42 -7.73 -0.46 -10.90
CA ASP A 42 -6.77 0.18 -11.82
C ASP A 42 -7.15 1.60 -12.25
N CYS A 43 -7.79 2.37 -11.36
CA CYS A 43 -8.25 3.73 -11.68
C CYS A 43 -7.11 4.76 -11.79
N GLY A 44 -5.96 4.50 -11.17
CA GLY A 44 -4.77 5.36 -11.20
C GLY A 44 -4.84 6.68 -10.43
N ALA A 45 -5.95 6.99 -9.74
CA ALA A 45 -6.09 8.26 -9.02
C ALA A 45 -5.11 8.45 -7.85
N CYS A 46 -4.69 7.35 -7.22
CA CYS A 46 -3.82 7.37 -6.06
C CYS A 46 -2.34 7.66 -6.38
N GLU A 47 -1.87 7.30 -7.58
CA GLU A 47 -0.47 7.46 -8.00
C GLU A 47 0.01 8.92 -8.02
N PRO A 48 -0.64 9.86 -8.74
CA PRO A 48 -0.13 11.21 -8.92
C PRO A 48 -0.20 12.07 -7.65
N VAL A 49 -0.92 11.64 -6.62
CA VAL A 49 -1.08 12.40 -5.37
C VAL A 49 -0.08 12.02 -4.29
N CYS A 50 0.69 10.93 -4.47
CA CYS A 50 1.68 10.51 -3.49
C CYS A 50 2.92 11.43 -3.55
N PRO A 51 3.20 12.25 -2.51
CA PRO A 51 4.28 13.24 -2.58
C PRO A 51 5.69 12.65 -2.60
N VAL A 52 5.82 11.37 -2.22
CA VAL A 52 7.08 10.63 -2.21
C VAL A 52 7.16 9.56 -3.31
N GLU A 53 6.26 9.63 -4.30
CA GLU A 53 6.27 8.75 -5.48
C GLU A 53 6.37 7.25 -5.12
N ALA A 54 5.59 6.82 -4.11
CA ALA A 54 5.63 5.45 -3.60
C ALA A 54 4.70 4.47 -4.33
N ILE A 55 3.83 4.96 -5.22
CA ILE A 55 2.76 4.17 -5.83
C ILE A 55 3.11 3.92 -7.29
N PHE A 56 3.04 2.66 -7.70
CA PHE A 56 3.35 2.22 -9.06
C PHE A 56 2.25 1.29 -9.55
N TYR A 57 1.96 1.33 -10.84
CA TYR A 57 1.27 0.21 -11.48
C TYR A 57 2.17 -1.05 -11.40
N GLU A 58 1.60 -2.25 -11.22
CA GLU A 58 2.38 -3.46 -10.90
C GLU A 58 3.51 -3.77 -11.91
N ASP A 59 3.30 -3.46 -13.19
CA ASP A 59 4.29 -3.67 -14.25
C ASP A 59 5.41 -2.62 -14.24
N ASP A 60 5.18 -1.47 -13.59
CA ASP A 60 6.09 -0.33 -13.52
C ASP A 60 6.89 -0.28 -12.20
N VAL A 61 6.69 -1.26 -11.31
CA VAL A 61 7.43 -1.36 -10.04
C VAL A 61 8.94 -1.51 -10.32
N PRO A 62 9.80 -0.61 -9.81
CA PRO A 62 11.24 -0.71 -9.96
C PRO A 62 11.80 -2.05 -9.49
N GLY A 63 12.85 -2.53 -10.15
CA GLY A 63 13.40 -3.87 -9.92
C GLY A 63 13.82 -4.14 -8.46
N GLU A 64 14.28 -3.11 -7.76
CA GLU A 64 14.67 -3.14 -6.34
C GLU A 64 13.48 -3.24 -5.36
N TRP A 65 12.27 -2.95 -5.83
CA TRP A 65 11.04 -2.92 -5.04
C TRP A 65 10.03 -4.01 -5.45
N ARG A 66 10.41 -4.97 -6.29
CA ARG A 66 9.50 -6.05 -6.75
C ARG A 66 8.81 -6.81 -5.62
N ASP A 67 9.50 -7.02 -4.50
CA ASP A 67 8.95 -7.72 -3.34
C ASP A 67 7.81 -6.95 -2.64
N TYR A 68 7.62 -5.66 -2.95
CA TYR A 68 6.48 -4.90 -2.42
C TYR A 68 5.15 -5.34 -3.01
N TYR A 69 5.10 -5.89 -4.23
CA TYR A 69 3.87 -6.50 -4.76
C TYR A 69 3.37 -7.59 -3.80
N LYS A 70 4.28 -8.51 -3.45
CA LYS A 70 4.01 -9.59 -2.51
C LYS A 70 3.61 -9.06 -1.14
N ALA A 71 4.31 -8.03 -0.65
CA ALA A 71 3.98 -7.40 0.64
C ALA A 71 2.60 -6.73 0.65
N ASN A 72 2.15 -6.15 -0.47
CA ASN A 72 0.80 -5.59 -0.60
C ASN A 72 -0.25 -6.71 -0.59
N ALA A 73 -0.06 -7.77 -1.37
CA ALA A 73 -0.99 -8.88 -1.43
C ALA A 73 -1.08 -9.66 -0.09
N GLU A 74 0.05 -10.11 0.43
CA GLU A 74 0.10 -10.96 1.65
C GLU A 74 -0.20 -10.18 2.93
N PHE A 75 -0.27 -8.86 2.88
CA PHE A 75 -0.82 -8.09 3.99
C PHE A 75 -2.27 -8.49 4.28
N PHE A 76 -3.01 -9.04 3.32
CA PHE A 76 -4.43 -9.38 3.46
C PHE A 76 -4.71 -10.86 3.75
N ASP A 77 -3.71 -11.73 3.87
CA ASP A 77 -3.89 -13.18 4.04
C ASP A 77 -4.86 -13.55 5.19
N ASP A 78 -4.76 -12.85 6.33
CA ASP A 78 -5.65 -13.07 7.48
C ASP A 78 -6.95 -12.26 7.44
N LEU A 79 -7.01 -11.21 6.60
CA LEU A 79 -8.14 -10.28 6.51
C LEU A 79 -9.12 -10.66 5.38
N GLY A 80 -8.66 -11.37 4.37
CA GLY A 80 -9.39 -11.54 3.11
C GLY A 80 -9.57 -10.19 2.41
N SER A 81 -10.73 -10.00 1.77
CA SER A 81 -11.14 -8.75 1.13
C SER A 81 -12.25 -8.08 1.95
N PRO A 82 -11.91 -7.07 2.78
CA PRO A 82 -12.87 -6.36 3.63
C PRO A 82 -13.86 -5.48 2.85
N GLY A 83 -13.53 -5.08 1.62
CA GLY A 83 -14.37 -4.22 0.80
C GLY A 83 -14.37 -2.74 1.24
N GLY A 84 -13.29 -2.28 1.86
CA GLY A 84 -13.09 -0.89 2.26
C GLY A 84 -12.22 -0.75 3.52
N ALA A 85 -11.25 0.17 3.48
CA ALA A 85 -10.32 0.45 4.57
C ALA A 85 -10.92 1.28 5.71
N GLY A 86 -11.90 2.15 5.42
CA GLY A 86 -12.49 3.09 6.38
C GLY A 86 -12.94 2.45 7.70
N PRO A 87 -13.69 1.33 7.69
CA PRO A 87 -14.12 0.66 8.92
C PRO A 87 -12.99 0.03 9.75
N LEU A 88 -11.86 -0.32 9.13
CA LEU A 88 -10.74 -0.99 9.81
C LEU A 88 -9.76 0.00 10.44
N GLY A 89 -9.58 1.17 9.83
CA GLY A 89 -8.61 2.15 10.27
C GLY A 89 -7.18 1.59 10.31
N LEU A 90 -6.42 1.92 11.36
CA LEU A 90 -5.06 1.42 11.55
C LEU A 90 -5.06 -0.06 11.95
N ILE A 91 -4.48 -0.89 11.09
CA ILE A 91 -4.20 -2.29 11.37
C ILE A 91 -2.82 -2.36 12.03
N ALA A 92 -2.77 -2.82 13.29
CA ALA A 92 -1.58 -2.77 14.15
C ALA A 92 -0.49 -3.82 13.80
N ARG A 93 -0.29 -4.10 12.51
CA ARG A 93 0.74 -4.97 11.94
C ARG A 93 1.20 -4.45 10.58
N ASP A 94 2.26 -5.06 10.08
CA ASP A 94 2.79 -4.89 8.72
C ASP A 94 3.11 -6.27 8.16
N HIS A 95 3.26 -6.37 6.84
CA HIS A 95 3.84 -7.56 6.24
C HIS A 95 5.29 -7.77 6.76
N PRO A 96 5.75 -9.00 7.05
CA PRO A 96 7.07 -9.25 7.65
C PRO A 96 8.25 -8.62 6.89
N PHE A 97 8.16 -8.53 5.56
CA PHE A 97 9.15 -7.84 4.73
C PHE A 97 9.28 -6.35 5.06
N VAL A 98 8.16 -5.64 5.23
CA VAL A 98 8.14 -4.22 5.58
C VAL A 98 8.59 -4.04 7.03
N ALA A 99 8.09 -4.88 7.94
CA ALA A 99 8.47 -4.85 9.35
C ALA A 99 9.99 -5.03 9.57
N GLY A 100 10.65 -5.84 8.72
CA GLY A 100 12.10 -6.09 8.77
C GLY A 100 12.98 -5.01 8.13
N ARG A 101 12.40 -4.00 7.45
CA ARG A 101 13.20 -2.91 6.86
C ARG A 101 13.82 -2.03 7.96
N PRO A 102 15.05 -1.52 7.76
CA PRO A 102 15.61 -0.48 8.61
C PRO A 102 14.62 0.67 8.77
N VAL A 103 14.61 1.29 9.95
CA VAL A 103 13.79 2.48 10.19
C VAL A 103 14.36 3.63 9.38
N THR A 104 13.52 4.26 8.58
CA THR A 104 13.90 5.51 7.91
C THR A 104 13.73 6.64 8.92
N GLU A 105 14.81 7.35 9.25
CA GLU A 105 14.69 8.60 10.02
C GLU A 105 14.09 9.66 9.09
N ALA A 106 12.93 10.20 9.47
CA ALA A 106 12.23 11.27 8.75
C ALA A 106 12.90 12.63 8.94
#